data_AF-K0RQC9-F1
#
_entry.id   AF-K0RQC9-F1
#
_cell.length_a   1.000
_cell.length_b   1.000
_cell.length_c   1.000
_cell.angle_alpha   90.00
_cell.angle_beta   90.00
_cell.angle_gamma   90.00
#
_symmetry.space_group_name_H-M   'P 1'
#
loop_
_entity.id
_entity.type
_entity.pdbx_description
1 polymer ?
#
loop_
_entity_poly.entity_id
_entity_poly.type
_entity_poly.pdbx_seq_one_letter_code
_entity_poly.pdbx_strand_id
1 'polypeptide(L)'
;MTSNAASSLPPPSLDIETLRERILTGGSGAANPRGTLTKVAGRFAEFARSLSDGGGGASSSSAAEALRTELSLHELEVRKLVMSARASDRNSARYDAALSRTEGSLASVQADIEALTGALARERRTKRNREEYDALARMGNDAHPPVRETRAELERVEAEIQAVRDDVRRARNELLVREKQMRAFLQCLGDLRASLSEEELRKEVAGEGGDGGGKKRKRHEGVL
;
A
#
# COMPACT_ATOMS: atom_id res chain seq x y z
N MET A 1 79.73 6.57 -54.41
CA MET A 1 79.31 5.15 -54.53
C MET A 1 80.28 4.37 -53.67
N THR A 2 79.94 3.79 -52.52
CA THR A 2 78.83 2.88 -52.22
C THR A 2 78.41 2.99 -50.74
N SER A 3 77.11 3.08 -50.50
CA SER A 3 76.44 3.01 -49.20
C SER A 3 76.39 1.57 -48.67
N ASN A 4 76.87 1.32 -47.44
CA ASN A 4 76.65 0.06 -46.74
C ASN A 4 75.47 0.23 -45.77
N ALA A 5 74.27 -0.11 -46.22
CA ALA A 5 73.06 -0.10 -45.41
C ALA A 5 72.98 -1.40 -44.60
N ALA A 6 73.41 -1.34 -43.33
CA ALA A 6 73.16 -2.40 -42.37
C ALA A 6 71.64 -2.49 -42.12
N SER A 7 71.04 -3.59 -42.57
CA SER A 7 69.65 -3.94 -42.30
C SER A 7 69.45 -4.21 -40.80
N SER A 8 68.92 -3.24 -40.06
CA SER A 8 68.37 -3.48 -38.73
C SER A 8 66.99 -4.12 -38.88
N LEU A 9 66.91 -5.44 -38.76
CA LEU A 9 65.60 -6.08 -38.56
C LEU A 9 64.99 -5.53 -37.25
N PRO A 10 63.70 -5.14 -37.25
CA PRO A 10 63.02 -4.77 -36.02
C PRO A 10 62.99 -6.00 -35.08
N PRO A 11 63.15 -5.80 -33.75
CA PRO A 11 63.09 -6.90 -32.80
C PRO A 11 61.72 -7.60 -32.91
N PRO A 12 61.67 -8.94 -32.80
CA PRO A 12 60.42 -9.67 -32.87
C PRO A 12 59.47 -9.15 -31.79
N SER A 13 58.26 -8.75 -32.20
CA SER A 13 57.21 -8.34 -31.28
C SER A 13 56.86 -9.51 -30.39
N LEU A 14 57.17 -9.40 -29.09
CA LEU A 14 56.79 -10.39 -28.10
C LEU A 14 55.27 -10.49 -28.05
N ASP A 15 54.76 -11.71 -28.16
CA ASP A 15 53.33 -11.97 -28.19
C ASP A 15 52.66 -11.54 -26.88
N ILE A 16 51.43 -11.04 -26.93
CA ILE A 16 50.74 -10.48 -25.74
C ILE A 16 50.63 -11.53 -24.62
N GLU A 17 50.51 -12.80 -25.00
CA GLU A 17 50.49 -13.93 -24.08
C GLU A 17 51.84 -14.12 -23.36
N THR A 18 52.97 -13.99 -24.07
CA THR A 18 54.31 -14.00 -23.47
C THR A 18 54.55 -12.81 -22.56
N LEU A 19 53.97 -11.65 -22.88
CA LEU A 19 54.05 -10.45 -22.05
C LEU A 19 53.23 -10.63 -20.76
N ARG A 20 52.03 -11.23 -20.87
CA ARG A 20 51.17 -11.58 -19.73
C ARG A 20 51.80 -12.62 -18.83
N GLU A 21 52.37 -13.68 -19.40
CA GLU A 21 53.13 -14.67 -18.63
C GLU A 21 54.30 -14.02 -17.90
N ARG A 22 55.09 -13.17 -18.58
CA ARG A 22 56.22 -12.46 -17.95
C ARG A 22 55.80 -11.51 -16.83
N ILE A 23 54.62 -10.90 -16.94
CA ILE A 23 54.04 -10.05 -15.89
C ILE A 23 53.54 -10.91 -14.71
N LEU A 24 52.84 -12.02 -14.99
CA LEU A 24 52.27 -12.93 -14.00
C LEU A 24 53.33 -13.73 -13.23
N THR A 25 54.42 -14.14 -13.88
CA THR A 25 55.53 -14.86 -13.24
C THR A 25 56.50 -13.95 -12.49
N GLY A 26 56.23 -12.65 -12.44
CA GLY A 26 57.06 -11.69 -11.73
C GLY A 26 58.18 -11.16 -12.62
N GLY A 27 57.87 -10.09 -13.34
CA GLY A 27 58.87 -9.09 -13.74
C GLY A 27 59.49 -8.45 -12.50
N SER A 28 60.35 -9.19 -11.80
CA SER A 28 61.30 -8.61 -10.87
C SER A 28 62.30 -7.81 -11.70
N GLY A 29 62.09 -6.50 -11.79
CA GLY A 29 62.97 -5.54 -12.43
C GLY A 29 64.31 -5.40 -11.71
N ALA A 30 65.13 -6.45 -11.73
CA ALA A 30 66.51 -6.39 -11.26
C ALA A 30 67.40 -7.12 -12.26
N ALA A 31 68.43 -6.39 -12.71
CA ALA A 31 69.48 -6.85 -13.60
C ALA A 31 70.02 -8.25 -13.21
N ASN A 32 70.17 -9.11 -14.21
CA ASN A 32 70.71 -10.48 -14.11
C ASN A 32 69.99 -11.44 -13.14
N PRO A 33 69.02 -12.23 -13.63
CA PRO A 33 68.38 -13.24 -12.79
C PRO A 33 69.35 -14.41 -12.58
N ARG A 34 69.88 -14.48 -11.36
CA ARG A 34 70.72 -15.59 -10.87
C ARG A 34 69.87 -16.86 -10.80
N GLY A 35 70.28 -17.94 -11.45
CA GLY A 35 69.50 -19.16 -11.56
C GLY A 35 68.77 -19.32 -12.90
N THR A 36 68.89 -18.36 -13.83
CA THR A 36 68.29 -18.54 -15.17
C THR A 36 68.85 -19.75 -15.89
N LEU A 37 67.96 -20.45 -16.61
CA LEU A 37 68.34 -21.59 -17.43
C LEU A 37 69.44 -21.24 -18.45
N THR A 38 69.39 -20.03 -19.02
CA THR A 38 70.43 -19.51 -19.93
C THR A 38 71.80 -19.41 -19.26
N LYS A 39 71.85 -19.01 -17.99
CA LYS A 39 73.10 -18.89 -17.23
C LYS A 39 73.62 -20.25 -16.80
N VAL A 40 72.75 -21.19 -16.43
CA VAL A 40 73.10 -22.61 -16.21
C VAL A 40 73.71 -23.21 -17.48
N ALA A 41 73.08 -23.02 -18.64
CA ALA A 41 73.59 -23.52 -19.92
C ALA A 41 74.96 -22.91 -20.28
N GLY A 42 75.16 -21.62 -19.99
CA GLY A 42 76.46 -20.95 -20.13
C GLY A 42 77.54 -21.58 -19.23
N ARG A 43 77.25 -21.77 -17.94
CA ARG A 43 78.16 -22.42 -16.98
C ARG A 43 78.47 -23.87 -17.35
N PHE A 44 77.49 -24.59 -17.89
CA PHE A 44 77.68 -25.95 -18.37
C PHE A 44 78.64 -26.00 -19.56
N ALA A 45 78.49 -25.07 -20.52
CA ALA A 45 79.41 -24.96 -21.65
C ALA A 45 80.83 -24.57 -21.22
N GLU A 46 80.98 -23.67 -20.25
CA GLU A 46 82.28 -23.31 -19.65
C GLU A 46 82.94 -24.53 -18.97
N PHE A 47 82.18 -25.29 -18.18
CA PHE A 47 82.66 -26.52 -17.55
C PHE A 47 83.08 -27.57 -18.58
N ALA A 48 82.27 -27.80 -19.62
CA ALA A 48 82.59 -28.74 -20.70
C ALA A 48 83.86 -28.35 -21.48
N ARG A 49 84.10 -27.05 -21.71
CA ARG A 49 85.36 -26.57 -22.31
C ARG A 49 86.55 -26.78 -21.38
N SER A 50 86.39 -26.53 -20.08
CA SER A 50 87.47 -26.75 -19.10
C SER A 50 87.92 -28.22 -19.01
N LEU A 51 87.00 -29.16 -19.28
CA LEU A 51 87.28 -30.60 -19.37
C LEU A 51 87.99 -30.99 -20.68
N SER A 52 87.66 -30.33 -21.79
CA SER A 52 88.22 -30.61 -23.11
C SER A 52 89.60 -30.01 -23.34
N ASP A 53 89.94 -28.90 -22.68
CA ASP A 53 91.17 -28.14 -22.91
C ASP A 53 92.40 -28.68 -22.13
N GLY A 54 92.26 -29.85 -21.46
CA GLY A 54 93.35 -30.48 -20.70
C GLY A 54 93.84 -29.66 -19.50
N GLY A 55 93.15 -28.57 -19.14
CA GLY A 55 93.50 -27.68 -18.04
C GLY A 55 93.45 -28.42 -16.70
N GLY A 56 94.55 -28.39 -15.94
CA GLY A 56 94.74 -29.14 -14.70
C GLY A 56 93.60 -28.99 -13.67
N GLY A 57 93.52 -29.95 -12.75
CA GLY A 57 92.36 -30.19 -11.88
C GLY A 57 91.81 -29.00 -11.06
N ALA A 58 92.58 -27.93 -10.85
CA ALA A 58 92.12 -26.75 -10.11
C ALA A 58 91.11 -25.88 -10.90
N SER A 59 91.29 -25.69 -12.22
CA SER A 59 90.37 -24.87 -13.03
C SER A 59 89.06 -25.61 -13.33
N SER A 60 89.14 -26.92 -13.59
CA SER A 60 87.99 -27.82 -13.74
C SER A 60 87.15 -27.88 -12.46
N SER A 61 87.77 -27.96 -11.28
CA SER A 61 87.08 -27.97 -9.99
C SER A 61 86.31 -26.67 -9.74
N SER A 62 86.90 -25.52 -10.03
CA SER A 62 86.25 -24.21 -9.86
C SER A 62 85.05 -24.04 -10.80
N ALA A 63 85.18 -24.48 -12.07
CA ALA A 63 84.07 -24.47 -13.02
C ALA A 63 82.93 -25.44 -12.62
N ALA A 64 83.26 -26.58 -12.02
CA ALA A 64 82.27 -27.53 -11.48
C ALA A 64 81.48 -26.94 -10.31
N GLU A 65 82.14 -26.26 -9.37
CA GLU A 65 81.49 -25.59 -8.24
C GLU A 65 80.59 -24.43 -8.70
N ALA A 66 81.06 -23.64 -9.68
CA ALA A 66 80.26 -22.58 -10.29
C ALA A 66 78.99 -23.11 -10.99
N LEU A 67 79.09 -24.25 -11.69
CA LEU A 67 77.94 -24.91 -12.29
C LEU A 67 76.98 -25.46 -11.22
N ARG A 68 77.50 -26.11 -10.17
CA ARG A 68 76.69 -26.68 -9.08
C ARG A 68 75.90 -25.60 -8.33
N THR A 69 76.52 -24.46 -8.06
CA THR A 69 75.86 -23.32 -7.42
C THR A 69 74.77 -22.73 -8.31
N GLU A 70 75.02 -22.57 -9.61
CA GLU A 70 74.00 -22.06 -10.54
C GLU A 70 72.82 -23.04 -10.71
N LEU A 71 73.07 -24.36 -10.76
CA LEU A 71 72.02 -25.37 -10.77
C LEU A 71 71.17 -25.33 -9.50
N SER A 72 71.79 -25.16 -8.33
CA SER A 72 71.08 -25.03 -7.05
C SER A 72 70.20 -23.78 -7.02
N LEU A 73 70.67 -22.66 -7.59
CA LEU A 73 69.89 -21.43 -7.73
C LEU A 73 68.73 -21.61 -8.71
N HIS A 74 68.95 -22.29 -9.83
CA HIS A 74 67.89 -22.60 -10.79
C HIS A 74 66.79 -23.47 -10.16
N GLU A 75 67.18 -24.49 -9.39
CA GLU A 75 66.22 -25.34 -8.68
C GLU A 75 65.36 -24.53 -7.70
N LEU A 76 65.96 -23.57 -6.98
CA LEU A 76 65.23 -22.66 -6.09
C LEU A 76 64.26 -21.77 -6.86
N GLU A 77 64.66 -21.23 -8.01
CA GLU A 77 63.78 -20.44 -8.88
C GLU A 77 62.59 -21.26 -9.38
N VAL A 78 62.81 -22.49 -9.84
CA VAL A 78 61.74 -23.39 -10.27
C VAL A 78 60.77 -23.67 -9.13
N ARG A 79 61.26 -23.98 -7.92
CA ARG A 79 60.40 -24.18 -6.76
C ARG A 79 59.58 -22.92 -6.43
N LYS A 80 60.20 -21.73 -6.49
CA LYS A 80 59.51 -20.44 -6.29
C LYS A 80 58.39 -20.26 -7.30
N LEU A 81 58.64 -20.53 -8.59
CA LEU A 81 57.64 -20.43 -9.65
C LEU A 81 56.46 -21.37 -9.40
N VAL A 82 56.72 -22.63 -9.04
CA VAL A 82 55.66 -23.61 -8.72
C VAL A 82 54.83 -23.15 -7.52
N MET A 83 55.46 -22.62 -6.46
CA MET A 83 54.73 -22.08 -5.32
C MET A 83 53.91 -20.85 -5.68
N SER A 84 54.45 -19.96 -6.52
CA SER A 84 53.76 -18.78 -7.01
C SER A 84 52.55 -19.15 -7.86
N ALA A 85 52.68 -20.12 -8.76
CA ALA A 85 51.56 -20.64 -9.57
C ALA A 85 50.45 -21.19 -8.67
N ARG A 86 50.80 -22.06 -7.70
CA ARG A 86 49.83 -22.60 -6.73
C ARG A 86 49.17 -21.51 -5.87
N ALA A 87 49.90 -20.47 -5.50
CA ALA A 87 49.34 -19.34 -4.78
C ALA A 87 48.37 -18.53 -5.66
N SER A 88 48.71 -18.35 -6.94
CA SER A 88 47.85 -17.72 -7.94
C SER A 88 46.54 -18.48 -8.10
N ASP A 89 46.58 -19.80 -8.27
CA ASP A 89 45.38 -20.64 -8.41
C ASP A 89 44.45 -20.51 -7.19
N ARG A 90 45.01 -20.52 -5.98
CA ARG A 90 44.24 -20.32 -4.74
C ARG A 90 43.65 -18.92 -4.65
N ASN A 91 44.37 -17.90 -5.11
CA ASN A 91 43.88 -16.54 -5.12
C ASN A 91 42.73 -16.38 -6.12
N SER A 92 42.86 -16.92 -7.34
CA SER A 92 41.78 -16.94 -8.33
C SER A 92 40.52 -17.56 -7.76
N ALA A 93 40.62 -18.77 -7.18
CA ALA A 93 39.46 -19.44 -6.57
C ALA A 93 38.82 -18.63 -5.42
N ARG A 94 39.62 -17.89 -4.64
CA ARG A 94 39.12 -17.00 -3.59
C ARG A 94 38.39 -15.79 -4.17
N TYR A 95 38.90 -15.22 -5.25
CA TYR A 95 38.26 -14.10 -5.94
C TYR A 95 36.95 -14.53 -6.59
N ASP A 96 36.90 -15.70 -7.23
CA ASP A 96 35.67 -16.25 -7.81
C ASP A 96 34.60 -16.47 -6.73
N ALA A 97 34.99 -17.05 -5.59
CA ALA A 97 34.09 -17.22 -4.45
C ALA A 97 33.62 -15.88 -3.85
N ALA A 98 34.50 -14.86 -3.81
CA ALA A 98 34.13 -13.52 -3.37
C ALA A 98 33.14 -12.86 -4.34
N LEU A 99 33.40 -12.98 -5.64
CA LEU A 99 32.54 -12.46 -6.70
C LEU A 99 31.14 -13.06 -6.60
N SER A 100 31.04 -14.39 -6.52
CA SER A 100 29.75 -15.09 -6.40
C SER A 100 28.99 -14.67 -5.13
N ARG A 101 29.66 -14.46 -4.00
CA ARG A 101 29.03 -13.91 -2.78
C ARG A 101 28.52 -12.49 -3.00
N THR A 102 29.29 -11.63 -3.67
CA THR A 102 28.87 -10.25 -3.94
C THR A 102 27.69 -10.19 -4.91
N GLU A 103 27.66 -11.06 -5.93
CA GLU A 103 26.55 -11.18 -6.87
C GLU A 103 25.28 -11.67 -6.17
N GLY A 104 25.39 -12.70 -5.31
CA GLY A 104 24.26 -13.17 -4.51
C GLY A 104 23.71 -12.10 -3.57
N SER A 105 24.59 -11.33 -2.91
CA SER A 105 24.20 -10.18 -2.08
C SER A 105 23.51 -9.09 -2.90
N LEU A 106 24.05 -8.76 -4.08
CA LEU A 106 23.47 -7.77 -4.98
C LEU A 106 22.07 -8.17 -5.43
N ALA A 107 21.87 -9.44 -5.82
CA ALA A 107 20.57 -9.96 -6.20
C ALA A 107 19.56 -9.91 -5.04
N SER A 108 19.99 -10.22 -3.81
CA SER A 108 19.15 -10.09 -2.61
C SER A 108 18.73 -8.64 -2.37
N VAL A 109 19.68 -7.70 -2.43
CA VAL A 109 19.39 -6.27 -2.23
C VAL A 109 18.47 -5.74 -3.31
N GLN A 110 18.62 -6.18 -4.57
CA GLN A 110 17.70 -5.81 -5.65
C GLN A 110 16.27 -6.30 -5.38
N ALA A 111 16.11 -7.55 -4.96
CA ALA A 111 14.81 -8.09 -4.56
C ALA A 111 14.18 -7.31 -3.38
N ASP A 112 14.99 -6.92 -2.39
CA ASP A 112 14.53 -6.10 -1.27
C ASP A 112 14.06 -4.71 -1.72
N ILE A 113 14.79 -4.08 -2.65
CA ILE A 113 14.39 -2.79 -3.24
C ILE A 113 13.05 -2.91 -3.96
N GLU A 114 12.86 -3.96 -4.77
CA GLU A 114 11.58 -4.21 -5.47
C GLU A 114 10.42 -4.44 -4.49
N ALA A 115 10.66 -5.22 -3.43
CA ALA A 115 9.65 -5.46 -2.39
C ALA A 115 9.28 -4.17 -1.64
N LEU A 116 10.27 -3.37 -1.24
CA LEU A 116 10.07 -2.12 -0.50
C LEU A 116 9.42 -1.03 -1.37
N THR A 117 9.79 -0.93 -2.63
CA THR A 117 9.14 0.00 -3.57
C THR A 117 7.67 -0.37 -3.80
N GLY A 118 7.36 -1.66 -3.93
CA GLY A 118 5.98 -2.15 -3.98
C GLY A 118 5.19 -1.83 -2.70
N ALA A 119 5.80 -2.03 -1.52
CA ALA A 119 5.18 -1.69 -0.24
C ALA A 119 4.91 -0.18 -0.12
N LEU A 120 5.87 0.67 -0.50
CA LEU A 120 5.73 2.11 -0.49
C LEU A 120 4.60 2.60 -1.40
N ALA A 121 4.45 2.00 -2.59
CA ALA A 121 3.37 2.34 -3.50
C ALA A 121 1.98 2.01 -2.90
N ARG A 122 1.85 0.87 -2.23
CA ARG A 122 0.62 0.48 -1.51
C ARG A 122 0.31 1.43 -0.35
N GLU A 123 1.33 1.81 0.42
CA GLU A 123 1.16 2.72 1.54
C GLU A 123 0.73 4.11 1.08
N ARG A 124 1.34 4.64 0.01
CA ARG A 124 0.93 5.92 -0.61
C ARG A 124 -0.52 5.89 -1.06
N ARG A 125 -0.98 4.79 -1.65
CA ARG A 125 -2.37 4.61 -2.05
C ARG A 125 -3.31 4.62 -0.84
N THR A 126 -2.94 3.91 0.22
CA THR A 126 -3.73 3.84 1.47
C THR A 126 -3.83 5.22 2.12
N LYS A 127 -2.72 5.95 2.18
CA LYS A 127 -2.69 7.32 2.69
C LYS A 127 -3.61 8.25 1.88
N ARG A 128 -3.54 8.21 0.55
CA ARG A 128 -4.41 9.01 -0.32
C ARG A 128 -5.88 8.69 -0.10
N ASN A 129 -6.24 7.40 -0.05
CA ASN A 129 -7.61 7.00 0.22
C ASN A 129 -8.10 7.53 1.58
N ARG A 130 -7.24 7.47 2.61
CA ARG A 130 -7.56 8.00 3.94
C ARG A 130 -7.78 9.51 3.92
N GLU A 131 -6.95 10.27 3.22
CA GLU A 131 -7.13 11.71 3.03
C GLU A 131 -8.44 12.03 2.30
N GLU A 132 -8.80 11.24 1.28
CA GLU A 132 -10.08 11.37 0.57
C GLU A 132 -11.27 11.07 1.50
N TYR A 133 -11.20 10.01 2.32
CA TYR A 133 -12.23 9.72 3.31
C TYR A 133 -12.36 10.81 4.37
N ASP A 134 -11.24 11.32 4.89
CA ASP A 134 -11.23 12.40 5.88
C ASP A 134 -11.82 13.69 5.29
N ALA A 135 -11.54 13.99 4.02
CA ALA A 135 -12.12 15.13 3.31
C ALA A 135 -13.64 14.97 3.13
N LEU A 136 -14.10 13.79 2.70
CA LEU A 136 -15.54 13.51 2.57
C LEU A 136 -16.27 13.54 3.91
N ALA A 137 -15.64 13.00 4.97
CA ALA A 137 -16.20 13.03 6.31
C ALA A 137 -16.35 14.48 6.82
N ARG A 138 -15.34 15.33 6.59
CA ARG A 138 -15.42 16.77 6.91
C ARG A 138 -16.55 17.43 6.14
N MET A 139 -16.61 17.26 4.82
CA MET A 139 -17.67 17.82 3.98
C MET A 139 -19.07 17.38 4.46
N GLY A 140 -19.24 16.10 4.79
CA GLY A 140 -20.51 15.57 5.29
C GLY A 140 -20.90 16.15 6.65
N ASN A 141 -19.94 16.29 7.57
CA ASN A 141 -20.18 16.83 8.90
C ASN A 141 -20.42 18.36 8.88
N ASP A 142 -19.79 19.09 7.95
CA ASP A 142 -19.96 20.54 7.83
C ASP A 142 -21.25 20.91 7.10
N ALA A 143 -21.66 20.11 6.10
CA ALA A 143 -22.85 20.38 5.28
C ALA A 143 -24.16 19.94 5.94
N HIS A 144 -24.10 18.97 6.85
CA HIS A 144 -25.30 18.37 7.44
C HIS A 144 -25.24 18.36 8.97
N PRO A 145 -26.35 18.75 9.64
CA PRO A 145 -26.44 18.61 11.09
C PRO A 145 -26.38 17.14 11.50
N PRO A 146 -25.94 16.85 12.74
CA PRO A 146 -25.90 15.50 13.26
C PRO A 146 -27.24 14.78 13.10
N VAL A 147 -27.21 13.54 12.62
CA VAL A 147 -28.41 12.70 12.40
C VAL A 147 -29.27 12.59 13.68
N ARG A 148 -28.64 12.63 14.85
CA ARG A 148 -29.36 12.58 16.12
C ARG A 148 -30.24 13.82 16.35
N GLU A 149 -29.77 15.00 15.95
CA GLU A 149 -30.51 16.25 16.13
C GLU A 149 -31.69 16.32 15.17
N THR A 150 -31.47 16.00 13.89
CA THR A 150 -32.56 15.95 12.89
C THR A 150 -33.61 14.91 13.25
N ARG A 151 -33.21 13.77 13.81
CA ARG A 151 -34.14 12.75 14.31
C ARG A 151 -34.97 13.24 15.50
N ALA A 152 -34.34 13.94 16.45
CA ALA A 152 -35.06 14.51 17.59
C ALA A 152 -36.06 15.59 17.16
N GLU A 153 -35.71 16.40 16.16
CA GLU A 153 -36.61 17.40 15.60
C GLU A 153 -37.79 16.76 14.86
N LEU A 154 -37.55 15.70 14.07
CA LEU A 154 -38.62 14.90 13.45
C LEU A 154 -39.58 14.33 14.50
N GLU A 155 -39.07 13.71 15.56
CA GLU A 155 -39.89 13.17 16.64
C GLU A 155 -40.74 14.27 17.33
N ARG A 156 -40.18 15.46 17.51
CA ARG A 156 -40.93 16.62 18.05
C ARG A 156 -42.06 17.06 17.11
N VAL A 157 -41.76 17.23 15.83
CA VAL A 157 -42.73 17.65 14.82
C VAL A 157 -43.84 16.60 14.66
N GLU A 158 -43.50 15.31 14.70
CA GLU A 158 -44.48 14.23 14.69
C GLU A 158 -45.42 14.28 15.90
N ALA A 159 -44.90 14.55 17.10
CA ALA A 159 -45.70 14.72 18.29
C ALA A 159 -46.63 15.94 18.19
N GLU A 160 -46.16 17.07 17.67
CA GLU A 160 -46.97 18.27 17.43
C GLU A 160 -48.09 17.99 16.42
N ILE A 161 -47.78 17.32 15.31
CA ILE A 161 -48.78 16.92 14.31
C ILE A 161 -49.85 16.05 14.96
N GLN A 162 -49.46 15.10 15.81
CA GLN A 162 -50.41 14.21 16.47
C GLN A 162 -51.31 14.97 17.46
N ALA A 163 -50.75 15.89 18.23
CA ALA A 163 -51.52 16.75 19.14
C ALA A 163 -52.56 17.60 18.37
N VAL A 164 -52.16 18.24 17.27
CA VAL A 164 -53.06 19.03 16.42
C VAL A 164 -54.16 18.14 15.82
N ARG A 165 -53.84 16.93 15.37
CA ARG A 165 -54.84 15.97 14.87
C ARG A 165 -55.87 15.61 15.94
N ASP A 166 -55.44 15.43 17.18
CA ASP A 166 -56.33 15.12 18.30
C ASP A 166 -57.19 16.33 18.70
N ASP A 167 -56.66 17.55 18.64
CA ASP A 167 -57.42 18.79 18.84
C ASP A 167 -58.49 19.00 17.75
N VAL A 168 -58.13 18.81 16.48
CA VAL A 168 -59.09 18.85 15.37
C VAL A 168 -60.18 17.80 15.56
N ARG A 169 -59.83 16.59 16.01
CA ARG A 169 -60.82 15.53 16.30
C ARG A 169 -61.76 15.95 17.44
N ARG A 170 -61.23 16.55 18.51
CA ARG A 170 -62.03 17.08 19.63
C ARG A 170 -62.96 18.20 19.18
N ALA A 171 -62.46 19.19 18.46
CA ALA A 171 -63.26 20.30 17.95
C ALA A 171 -64.40 19.82 17.03
N ARG A 172 -64.12 18.86 16.13
CA ARG A 172 -65.15 18.23 15.29
C ARG A 172 -66.23 17.54 16.11
N ASN A 173 -65.85 16.81 17.16
CA ASN A 173 -66.81 16.15 18.04
C ASN A 173 -67.69 17.16 18.80
N GLU A 174 -67.09 18.25 19.29
CA GLU A 174 -67.85 19.31 19.96
C GLU A 174 -68.84 19.99 19.00
N LEU A 175 -68.42 20.25 17.77
CA LEU A 175 -69.27 20.85 16.74
C LEU A 175 -70.45 19.93 16.40
N LEU A 176 -70.24 18.62 16.30
CA LEU A 176 -71.32 17.63 16.12
C LEU A 176 -72.30 17.61 17.30
N VAL A 177 -71.82 17.74 18.54
CA VAL A 177 -72.70 17.82 19.72
C VAL A 177 -73.53 19.11 19.69
N ARG A 178 -72.91 20.25 19.37
CA ARG A 178 -73.59 21.54 19.22
C ARG A 178 -74.64 21.51 18.12
N GLU A 179 -74.34 20.88 16.98
CA GLU A 179 -75.29 20.70 15.89
C GLU A 179 -76.50 19.87 16.34
N LYS A 180 -76.29 18.77 17.07
CA LYS A 180 -77.37 17.95 17.64
C LYS A 180 -78.21 18.72 18.65
N GLN A 181 -77.57 19.47 19.55
CA GLN A 181 -78.26 20.31 20.54
C GLN A 181 -79.11 21.39 19.88
N MET A 182 -78.57 22.06 18.85
CA MET A 182 -79.28 23.10 18.11
C MET A 182 -80.46 22.53 17.32
N ARG A 183 -80.32 21.32 16.75
CA ARG A 183 -81.43 20.60 16.11
C ARG A 183 -82.55 20.28 17.11
N ALA A 184 -82.20 19.81 18.30
CA ALA A 184 -83.17 19.54 19.37
C ALA A 184 -83.88 20.83 19.83
N PHE A 185 -83.13 21.93 20.01
CA PHE A 185 -83.70 23.23 20.37
C PHE A 185 -84.69 23.76 19.30
N LEU A 186 -84.33 23.64 18.02
CA LEU A 186 -85.20 24.02 16.90
C LEU A 186 -86.48 23.17 16.87
N GLN A 187 -86.39 21.87 17.19
CA GLN A 187 -87.56 21.00 17.34
C GLN A 187 -88.48 21.51 18.47
N CYS A 188 -87.93 21.75 19.67
CA CYS A 188 -88.72 22.28 20.79
C CYS A 188 -89.38 23.63 20.46
N LEU A 189 -88.69 24.52 19.74
CA LEU A 189 -89.26 25.78 19.26
C LEU A 189 -90.41 25.56 18.28
N GLY A 190 -90.26 24.59 17.36
CA GLY A 190 -91.31 24.17 16.44
C GLY A 190 -92.53 23.64 17.19
N ASP A 191 -92.32 22.75 18.15
CA ASP A 191 -93.37 22.16 18.98
C ASP A 191 -94.09 23.22 19.82
N LEU A 192 -93.35 24.20 20.38
CA LEU A 192 -93.93 25.31 21.13
C LEU A 192 -94.76 26.23 20.21
N ARG A 193 -94.26 26.54 19.01
CA ARG A 193 -95.00 27.32 18.02
C ARG A 193 -96.28 26.59 17.58
N ALA A 194 -96.20 25.28 17.35
CA ALA A 194 -97.35 24.46 17.03
C ALA A 194 -98.37 24.48 18.18
N SER A 195 -97.91 24.30 19.43
CA SER A 195 -98.75 24.35 20.62
C SER A 195 -99.46 25.71 20.79
N LEU A 196 -98.74 26.82 20.58
CA LEU A 196 -99.32 28.17 20.61
C LEU A 196 -100.35 28.36 19.49
N SER A 197 -100.07 27.90 18.27
CA SER A 197 -101.04 27.98 17.16
C SER A 197 -102.28 27.10 17.41
N GLU A 198 -102.12 25.94 18.03
CA GLU A 198 -103.24 25.10 18.48
C GLU A 198 -104.06 25.79 19.57
N GLU A 199 -103.40 26.51 20.51
CA GLU A 199 -104.09 27.25 21.56
C GLU A 199 -104.87 28.46 21.00
N GLU A 200 -104.32 29.16 20.01
CA GLU A 200 -105.00 30.21 19.25
C GLU A 200 -106.23 29.65 18.52
N LEU A 201 -106.07 28.54 17.78
CA LEU A 201 -107.18 27.83 17.13
C LEU A 201 -108.25 27.37 18.14
N ARG A 202 -107.85 26.86 19.31
CA ARG A 202 -108.78 26.46 20.38
C ARG A 202 -109.51 27.65 20.98
N LYS A 203 -108.88 28.82 21.12
CA LYS A 203 -109.52 30.06 21.62
C LYS A 203 -110.52 30.61 20.60
N GLU A 204 -110.23 30.52 19.31
CA GLU A 204 -111.21 30.86 18.26
C GLU A 204 -112.43 29.94 18.31
N VAL A 205 -112.23 28.62 18.46
CA VAL A 205 -113.32 27.65 18.58
C VAL A 205 -114.10 27.79 19.90
N ALA A 206 -113.43 28.15 21.01
CA ALA A 206 -114.09 28.37 22.31
C ALA A 206 -114.82 29.73 22.40
N GLY A 207 -114.47 30.70 21.55
CA GLY A 207 -115.15 31.99 21.44
C GLY A 207 -116.55 31.92 20.81
N GLU A 208 -116.90 30.84 20.11
CA GLU A 208 -118.20 30.65 19.45
C GLU A 208 -119.25 29.87 20.28
N GLY A 209 -118.95 29.52 21.55
CA GLY A 209 -119.75 28.56 22.32
C GLY A 209 -120.51 29.07 23.56
N GLY A 210 -120.88 30.35 23.64
CA GLY A 210 -121.41 30.94 24.89
C GLY A 210 -122.60 31.91 24.79
N ASP A 211 -123.73 31.49 24.23
CA ASP A 211 -125.05 32.11 24.49
C ASP A 211 -126.18 31.07 24.41
N GLY A 212 -127.15 31.14 25.34
CA GLY A 212 -128.40 30.36 25.28
C GLY A 212 -128.80 29.60 26.55
N GLY A 213 -129.50 30.28 27.46
CA GLY A 213 -130.08 29.70 28.66
C GLY A 213 -131.38 28.89 28.46
N GLY A 214 -131.55 27.87 29.33
CA GLY A 214 -132.78 27.59 30.09
C GLY A 214 -133.91 26.72 29.49
N LYS A 215 -134.21 25.56 30.11
CA LYS A 215 -135.56 25.20 30.63
C LYS A 215 -135.66 23.82 31.33
N LYS A 216 -136.19 23.86 32.56
CA LYS A 216 -137.07 22.92 33.32
C LYS A 216 -137.30 21.47 32.82
N ARG A 217 -137.22 20.50 33.76
CA ARG A 217 -138.30 19.61 34.30
C ARG A 217 -137.69 18.48 35.17
N LYS A 218 -137.91 18.43 36.49
CA LYS A 218 -138.99 17.77 37.31
C LYS A 218 -139.05 16.22 37.26
N ARG A 219 -138.69 15.60 38.42
CA ARG A 219 -139.18 14.35 39.07
C ARG A 219 -138.85 13.00 38.40
N HIS A 220 -138.71 11.84 39.04
CA HIS A 220 -139.13 11.20 40.33
C HIS A 220 -137.99 10.21 40.73
N GLU A 221 -137.55 10.07 41.99
CA GLU A 221 -138.06 9.18 43.07
C GLU A 221 -137.63 7.69 42.97
N GLY A 222 -137.18 7.12 44.11
CA GLY A 222 -136.88 5.68 44.36
C GLY A 222 -135.39 5.40 44.62
N VAL A 223 -134.87 5.16 45.85
CA VAL A 223 -135.11 4.02 46.78
C VAL A 223 -134.72 2.71 46.08
N LEU A 224 -133.65 1.98 46.39
CA LEU A 224 -132.84 1.73 47.60
C LEU A 224 -131.34 1.83 47.33
#